data_AF-A0A0Q6MQW6-F1
#
_entry.id   AF-A0A0Q6MQW6-F1
#
_cell.length_a   1.000
_cell.length_b   1.000
_cell.length_c   1.000
_cell.angle_alpha   90.00
_cell.angle_beta   90.00
_cell.angle_gamma   90.00
#
_symmetry.space_group_name_H-M   'P 1'
#
loop_
_entity.id
_entity.type
_entity.pdbx_description
1 polymer ?
#
loop_
_entity_poly.entity_id
_entity_poly.type
_entity_poly.pdbx_seq_one_letter_code
_entity_poly.pdbx_strand_id
1 'polypeptide(L)'
;MHIATYGGMPEVDGIEMMGEMLAHVKYGVPLSPQSAYRWEHVIVTSVRRGEPLDTTLGLAVAGRRTVQRRLLHMRRDEQLMHAVATVLPDPALSTWARCMELAPRLRTFVDREWPAVRTQADPRDDWPAWKAHLFRAMQQDLALPHSARGLYDVVQRAQGYSTQKPGTKLLSQQL
;
A
#
# COMPACT_ATOMS: atom_id res chain seq x y z
N MET A 1 -29.10 9.90 -27.13
CA MET A 1 -28.33 10.63 -26.10
C MET A 1 -26.88 10.17 -26.21
N HIS A 2 -26.05 10.92 -26.93
CA HIS A 2 -24.67 10.56 -27.24
C HIS A 2 -23.78 10.88 -26.03
N ILE A 3 -23.18 9.86 -25.44
CA ILE A 3 -22.10 10.02 -24.45
C ILE A 3 -20.84 10.31 -25.27
N ALA A 4 -20.44 11.58 -25.31
CA ALA A 4 -19.15 11.97 -25.83
C ALA A 4 -18.05 11.37 -24.94
N THR A 5 -17.41 10.31 -25.41
CA THR A 5 -16.14 9.81 -24.89
C THR A 5 -15.06 10.85 -25.19
N TYR A 6 -14.90 11.82 -24.27
CA TYR A 6 -13.74 12.70 -24.26
C TYR A 6 -12.47 11.85 -24.09
N GLY A 7 -11.47 12.13 -24.93
CA GLY A 7 -10.23 11.40 -25.06
C GLY A 7 -9.62 10.98 -23.72
N GLY A 8 -9.19 9.72 -23.66
CA GLY A 8 -8.74 9.05 -22.45
C GLY A 8 -7.64 9.80 -21.73
N MET A 9 -8.01 10.54 -20.69
CA MET A 9 -7.05 10.84 -19.64
C MET A 9 -6.61 9.53 -18.99
N PRO A 10 -5.32 9.38 -18.65
CA PRO A 10 -4.86 8.23 -17.90
C PRO A 10 -5.69 8.08 -16.63
N GLU A 11 -6.00 6.83 -16.26
CA GLU A 11 -6.80 6.51 -15.09
C GLU A 11 -6.28 7.29 -13.87
N VAL A 12 -7.15 8.11 -13.27
CA VAL A 12 -6.81 8.95 -12.14
C VAL A 12 -6.67 8.07 -10.91
N ASP A 13 -5.45 7.90 -10.39
CA ASP A 13 -5.25 7.28 -9.07
C ASP A 13 -5.47 8.35 -7.99
N GLY A 14 -6.73 8.47 -7.54
CA GLY A 14 -7.09 9.47 -6.53
C GLY A 14 -6.31 9.35 -5.22
N ILE A 15 -5.81 8.16 -4.86
CA ILE A 15 -5.00 8.02 -3.64
C ILE A 15 -3.63 8.69 -3.84
N GLU A 16 -3.02 8.52 -5.01
CA GLU A 16 -1.76 9.20 -5.31
C GLU A 16 -1.94 10.71 -5.30
N MET A 17 -3.01 11.21 -5.93
CA MET A 17 -3.30 12.65 -5.95
C MET A 17 -3.50 13.22 -4.54
N MET A 18 -4.24 12.52 -3.67
CA MET A 18 -4.39 12.92 -2.27
C MET A 18 -3.05 12.95 -1.55
N GLY A 19 -2.16 12.01 -1.84
CA GLY A 19 -0.82 11.96 -1.25
C GLY A 19 0.07 13.10 -1.71
N GLU A 20 0.04 13.43 -3.01
CA GLU A 20 0.73 14.60 -3.57
C GLU A 20 0.22 15.91 -2.94
N MET A 21 -1.10 16.04 -2.79
CA MET A 21 -1.72 17.20 -2.14
C MET A 21 -1.34 17.29 -0.66
N LEU A 22 -1.34 16.17 0.07
CA LEU A 22 -0.88 16.14 1.46
C LEU A 22 0.59 16.55 1.55
N ALA A 23 1.44 16.05 0.64
CA ALA A 23 2.85 16.41 0.61
C ALA A 23 3.05 17.92 0.40
N HIS A 24 2.25 18.50 -0.50
CA HIS A 24 2.24 19.94 -0.75
C HIS A 24 1.82 20.74 0.49
N VAL A 25 0.69 20.40 1.08
CA VAL A 25 0.14 21.15 2.23
C VAL A 25 0.99 20.99 3.48
N LYS A 26 1.50 19.79 3.77
CA LYS A 26 2.21 19.49 5.02
C LYS A 26 3.69 19.83 4.97
N TYR A 27 4.33 19.67 3.82
CA TYR A 27 5.79 19.78 3.68
C TYR A 27 6.23 20.82 2.64
N GLY A 28 5.30 21.53 2.00
CA GLY A 28 5.64 22.56 1.00
C GLY A 28 6.18 22.00 -0.31
N VAL A 29 6.04 20.70 -0.57
CA VAL A 29 6.49 20.08 -1.83
C VAL A 29 5.67 20.67 -2.98
N PRO A 30 6.28 21.28 -4.01
CA PRO A 30 5.52 21.85 -5.12
C PRO A 30 4.72 20.78 -5.87
N LEU A 31 3.47 21.07 -6.20
CA LEU A 31 2.71 20.23 -7.11
C LEU A 31 3.30 20.34 -8.52
N SER A 32 3.45 19.20 -9.19
CA SER A 32 3.83 19.22 -10.59
C SER A 32 2.73 19.88 -11.44
N PRO A 33 3.05 20.50 -12.58
CA PRO A 33 2.03 21.07 -13.47
C PRO A 33 0.96 20.04 -13.87
N GLN A 34 1.35 18.77 -14.04
CA GLN A 34 0.41 17.69 -14.36
C GLN A 34 -0.51 17.37 -13.17
N SER A 35 0.02 17.33 -11.95
CA SER A 35 -0.76 17.11 -10.73
C SER A 35 -1.75 18.25 -10.49
N ALA A 36 -1.31 19.50 -10.67
CA ALA A 36 -2.16 20.68 -10.56
C ALA A 36 -3.31 20.66 -11.58
N TYR A 37 -3.00 20.35 -12.86
CA TYR A 37 -4.02 20.21 -13.91
C TYR A 37 -5.04 19.12 -13.59
N ARG A 38 -4.60 17.96 -13.09
CA ARG A 38 -5.50 16.88 -12.67
C ARG A 38 -6.41 17.33 -11.51
N TRP A 39 -5.86 18.02 -10.52
CA TRP A 39 -6.64 18.55 -9.39
C TRP A 39 -7.68 19.56 -9.85
N GLU A 40 -7.31 20.51 -10.70
CA GLU A 40 -8.25 21.45 -11.31
C GLU A 40 -9.38 20.73 -12.03
N HIS A 41 -9.04 19.77 -12.90
CA HIS A 41 -10.02 19.01 -13.66
C HIS A 41 -11.01 18.27 -12.75
N VAL A 42 -10.51 17.59 -11.71
CA VAL A 42 -11.35 16.88 -10.74
C VAL A 42 -12.29 17.83 -10.00
N ILE A 43 -11.78 18.97 -9.51
CA ILE A 43 -12.59 19.97 -8.80
C ILE A 43 -13.68 20.54 -9.72
N VAL A 44 -13.31 20.97 -10.93
CA VAL A 44 -14.25 21.51 -11.92
C VAL A 44 -15.31 20.49 -12.29
N THR A 45 -14.92 19.22 -12.45
CA THR A 45 -15.85 18.13 -12.78
C THR A 45 -16.84 17.87 -11.64
N SER A 46 -16.36 17.79 -10.40
CA SER A 46 -17.20 17.62 -9.20
C SER A 46 -18.23 18.73 -9.09
N VAL A 47 -17.82 20.00 -9.23
CA VAL A 47 -18.72 21.17 -9.20
C VAL A 47 -19.73 21.14 -10.33
N ARG A 48 -19.30 20.86 -11.57
CA ARG A 48 -20.19 20.87 -12.75
C ARG A 48 -21.24 19.76 -12.70
N ARG A 49 -20.90 18.61 -12.13
CA ARG A 49 -21.80 17.44 -12.05
C ARG A 49 -22.61 17.40 -10.75
N GLY A 50 -22.26 18.21 -9.75
CA GLY A 50 -22.83 18.09 -8.41
C GLY A 50 -22.44 16.78 -7.71
N GLU A 51 -21.35 16.15 -8.15
CA GLU A 51 -20.86 14.89 -7.60
C GLU A 51 -19.88 15.16 -6.45
N PRO A 52 -19.91 14.35 -5.38
CA PRO A 52 -18.90 14.40 -4.33
C PRO A 52 -17.47 14.23 -4.87
N LEU A 53 -16.52 14.99 -4.32
CA LEU A 53 -15.13 15.02 -4.79
C LEU A 53 -14.44 13.64 -4.67
N ASP A 54 -14.77 12.86 -3.65
CA ASP A 54 -14.29 11.50 -3.45
C ASP A 54 -14.77 10.53 -4.55
N THR A 55 -15.95 10.77 -5.11
CA THR A 55 -16.47 10.04 -6.27
C THR A 55 -15.70 10.43 -7.54
N THR A 56 -15.48 11.72 -7.76
CA THR A 56 -14.71 12.21 -8.91
C THR A 56 -13.23 11.81 -8.88
N LEU A 57 -12.65 11.68 -7.69
CA LEU A 57 -11.31 11.12 -7.46
C LEU A 57 -11.27 9.58 -7.58
N GLY A 58 -12.42 8.91 -7.75
CA GLY A 58 -12.51 7.45 -7.81
C GLY A 58 -12.21 6.73 -6.49
N LEU A 59 -12.36 7.43 -5.36
CA LEU A 59 -12.12 6.94 -4.00
C LEU A 59 -13.34 6.21 -3.43
N ALA A 60 -14.53 6.71 -3.76
CA ALA A 60 -15.81 6.15 -3.35
C ALA A 60 -16.51 5.54 -4.57
N VAL A 61 -16.28 4.25 -4.82
CA VAL A 61 -16.97 3.50 -5.88
C VAL A 61 -17.54 2.22 -5.28
N ALA A 62 -18.81 1.96 -5.54
CA ALA A 62 -19.47 0.73 -5.10
C ALA A 62 -18.69 -0.51 -5.55
N GLY A 63 -18.47 -1.46 -4.63
CA GLY A 63 -17.68 -2.67 -4.88
C GLY A 63 -16.16 -2.50 -4.82
N ARG A 64 -15.61 -1.28 -4.67
CA ARG A 64 -14.18 -1.07 -4.42
C ARG A 64 -13.86 -1.09 -2.92
N ARG A 65 -12.62 -1.47 -2.59
CA ARG A 65 -12.09 -1.35 -1.22
C ARG A 65 -12.03 0.13 -0.83
N THR A 66 -12.37 0.44 0.42
CA THR A 66 -12.19 1.78 0.98
C THR A 66 -10.72 2.22 0.87
N VAL A 67 -10.49 3.54 0.81
CA VAL A 67 -9.14 4.13 0.80
C VAL A 67 -8.30 3.59 1.95
N GLN A 68 -8.86 3.61 3.16
CA GLN A 68 -8.20 3.07 4.36
C GLN A 68 -7.77 1.62 4.15
N ARG A 69 -8.66 0.75 3.65
CA ARG A 69 -8.32 -0.66 3.42
C ARG A 69 -7.24 -0.82 2.34
N ARG A 70 -7.25 -0.01 1.28
CA ARG A 70 -6.19 0.00 0.25
C ARG A 70 -4.83 0.38 0.86
N LEU A 71 -4.80 1.42 1.69
CA LEU A 71 -3.59 1.87 2.39
C LEU A 71 -3.07 0.85 3.41
N LEU A 72 -3.96 0.20 4.17
CA LEU A 72 -3.59 -0.92 5.06
C LEU A 72 -2.96 -2.08 4.29
N HIS A 73 -3.53 -2.45 3.12
CA HIS A 73 -2.94 -3.46 2.25
C HIS A 73 -1.54 -3.09 1.81
N MET A 74 -1.31 -1.82 1.45
CA MET A 74 0.00 -1.34 1.03
C MET A 74 1.02 -1.36 2.17
N ARG A 75 0.63 -0.89 3.36
CA ARG A 75 1.50 -0.93 4.54
C ARG A 75 1.88 -2.35 4.91
N ARG A 76 0.90 -3.27 4.91
CA ARG A 76 1.16 -4.71 5.11
C ARG A 76 2.12 -5.26 4.06
N ASP A 77 1.88 -4.95 2.80
CA ASP A 77 2.70 -5.46 1.69
C ASP A 77 4.16 -4.93 1.77
N GLU A 78 4.36 -3.69 2.19
CA GLU A 78 5.69 -3.11 2.45
C GLU A 78 6.40 -3.85 3.60
N GLN A 79 5.71 -4.12 4.71
CA GLN A 79 6.29 -4.90 5.81
C GLN A 79 6.64 -6.33 5.38
N LEU A 80 5.78 -6.98 4.57
CA LEU A 80 6.09 -8.30 4.01
C LEU A 80 7.31 -8.27 3.08
N MET A 81 7.44 -7.23 2.25
CA MET A 81 8.62 -7.03 1.41
C MET A 81 9.89 -6.91 2.25
N HIS A 82 9.87 -6.14 3.35
CA HIS A 82 11.00 -6.04 4.27
C HIS A 82 11.28 -7.36 5.00
N ALA A 83 10.25 -8.11 5.38
CA ALA A 83 10.43 -9.44 5.97
C ALA A 83 11.15 -10.39 5.01
N VAL A 84 10.78 -10.39 3.73
CA VAL A 84 11.46 -11.20 2.68
C VAL A 84 12.90 -10.74 2.48
N ALA A 85 13.17 -9.43 2.52
CA ALA A 85 14.53 -8.89 2.38
C ALA A 85 15.45 -9.26 3.55
N THR A 86 14.89 -9.46 4.76
CA THR A 86 15.66 -9.66 6.00
C THR A 86 15.69 -11.10 6.49
N VAL A 87 14.98 -12.04 5.84
CA VAL A 87 14.95 -13.45 6.25
C VAL A 87 16.30 -14.16 6.11
N LEU A 88 17.07 -13.77 5.08
CA LEU A 88 18.41 -14.26 4.81
C LEU A 88 19.35 -13.07 4.51
N PRO A 89 20.57 -13.06 5.07
CA PRO A 89 21.49 -11.93 4.90
C PRO A 89 22.18 -11.90 3.53
N ASP A 90 22.20 -13.03 2.80
CA ASP A 90 22.97 -13.17 1.55
C ASP A 90 22.34 -12.39 0.37
N PRO A 91 22.96 -11.29 -0.11
CA PRO A 91 22.41 -10.48 -1.19
C PRO A 91 22.36 -11.19 -2.54
N ALA A 92 23.10 -12.29 -2.75
CA ALA A 92 23.09 -13.05 -3.99
C ALA A 92 21.82 -13.90 -4.18
N LEU A 93 21.04 -14.09 -3.11
CA LEU A 93 19.82 -14.87 -3.17
C LEU A 93 18.67 -14.14 -3.84
N SER A 94 18.01 -14.84 -4.76
CA SER A 94 16.82 -14.34 -5.45
C SER A 94 15.66 -14.08 -4.48
N THR A 95 14.77 -13.16 -4.86
CA THR A 95 13.51 -12.89 -4.13
C THR A 95 12.68 -14.15 -3.94
N TRP A 96 12.68 -15.05 -4.93
CA TRP A 96 11.97 -16.32 -4.85
C TRP A 96 12.53 -17.24 -3.75
N ALA A 97 13.86 -17.41 -3.69
CA ALA A 97 14.51 -18.21 -2.65
C ALA A 97 14.19 -17.68 -1.24
N ARG A 98 14.20 -16.35 -1.08
CA ARG A 98 13.80 -15.69 0.18
C ARG A 98 12.34 -15.92 0.54
N CYS A 99 11.43 -15.89 -0.44
CA CYS A 99 10.01 -16.20 -0.22
C CYS A 99 9.80 -17.66 0.19
N MET A 100 10.53 -18.60 -0.42
CA MET A 100 10.51 -20.02 -0.07
C MET A 100 10.96 -20.25 1.37
N GLU A 101 12.00 -19.55 1.81
CA GLU A 101 12.49 -19.61 3.19
C GLU A 101 11.53 -18.97 4.20
N LEU A 102 10.94 -17.82 3.86
CA LEU A 102 10.06 -17.09 4.78
C LEU A 102 8.71 -17.78 4.95
N ALA A 103 8.15 -18.42 3.92
CA ALA A 103 6.81 -19.00 3.95
C ALA A 103 6.57 -19.99 5.13
N PRO A 104 7.42 -21.00 5.40
CA PRO A 104 7.21 -21.89 6.54
C PRO A 104 7.35 -21.16 7.88
N ARG A 105 8.27 -20.19 7.99
CA ARG A 105 8.46 -19.38 9.21
C ARG A 105 7.25 -18.51 9.50
N LEU A 106 6.68 -17.91 8.46
CA LEU A 106 5.45 -17.13 8.54
C LEU A 106 4.28 -17.97 9.03
N ARG A 107 4.08 -19.18 8.49
CA ARG A 107 3.03 -20.08 8.98
C ARG A 107 3.20 -20.41 10.46
N THR A 108 4.41 -20.80 10.86
CA THR A 108 4.72 -21.08 12.27
C THR A 108 4.43 -19.88 13.16
N PHE A 109 4.84 -18.67 12.75
CA PHE A 109 4.59 -17.45 13.49
C PHE A 109 3.09 -17.17 13.63
N VAL A 110 2.33 -17.23 12.54
CA VAL A 110 0.87 -16.98 12.54
C VAL A 110 0.12 -18.00 13.39
N ASP A 111 0.44 -19.29 13.25
CA ASP A 111 -0.33 -20.35 13.89
C ASP A 111 0.02 -20.53 15.38
N ARG A 112 1.29 -20.33 15.75
CA ARG A 112 1.79 -20.68 17.10
C ARG A 112 2.13 -19.48 17.96
N GLU A 113 2.64 -18.41 17.36
CA GLU A 113 3.23 -17.31 18.13
C GLU A 113 2.31 -16.09 18.21
N TRP A 114 1.64 -15.75 17.10
CA TRP A 114 0.77 -14.59 16.99
C TRP A 114 -0.30 -14.51 18.09
N PRO A 115 -1.02 -15.59 18.47
CA PRO A 115 -2.04 -15.52 19.52
C PRO A 115 -1.51 -14.98 20.85
N ALA A 116 -0.25 -15.27 21.19
CA ALA A 116 0.40 -14.86 22.43
C ALA A 116 0.96 -13.44 22.39
N VAL A 117 1.21 -12.88 21.20
CA VAL A 117 1.90 -11.59 21.03
C VAL A 117 1.01 -10.50 20.42
N ARG A 118 -0.18 -10.84 19.91
CA ARG A 118 -1.07 -9.89 19.21
C ARG A 118 -1.48 -8.65 20.00
N THR A 119 -1.42 -8.70 21.33
CA THR A 119 -1.76 -7.58 22.22
C THR A 119 -0.56 -6.68 22.53
N GLN A 120 0.64 -7.04 22.07
CA GLN A 120 1.83 -6.21 22.22
C GLN A 120 1.72 -4.99 21.30
N ALA A 121 2.16 -3.83 21.78
CA ALA A 121 2.21 -2.61 20.97
C ALA A 121 3.29 -2.69 19.89
N ASP A 122 4.45 -3.24 20.27
CA ASP A 122 5.65 -3.32 19.44
C ASP A 122 6.25 -4.73 19.44
N PRO A 123 7.00 -5.10 18.39
CA PRO A 123 7.77 -6.35 18.37
C PRO A 123 8.85 -6.29 19.45
N ARG A 124 9.25 -7.45 19.96
CA ARG A 124 10.32 -7.53 20.96
C ARG A 124 11.67 -7.18 20.34
N ASP A 125 12.53 -6.52 21.11
CA ASP A 125 13.84 -6.04 20.65
C ASP A 125 14.82 -7.18 20.28
N ASP A 126 14.65 -8.36 20.86
CA ASP A 126 15.45 -9.55 20.61
C ASP A 126 15.02 -10.33 19.36
N TRP A 127 13.95 -9.92 18.70
CA TRP A 127 13.44 -10.65 17.54
C TRP A 127 14.30 -10.46 16.29
N PRO A 128 14.48 -11.53 15.50
CA PRO A 128 15.01 -11.38 14.15
C PRO A 128 14.21 -10.36 13.34
N ALA A 129 14.90 -9.54 12.53
CA ALA A 129 14.28 -8.46 11.77
C ALA A 129 13.08 -8.93 10.92
N TRP A 130 13.18 -10.10 10.27
CA TRP A 130 12.07 -10.66 9.48
C TRP A 130 10.80 -10.85 10.31
N LYS A 131 10.95 -11.27 11.57
CA LYS A 131 9.84 -11.55 12.49
C LYS A 131 9.21 -10.25 13.00
N ALA A 132 10.02 -9.24 13.30
CA ALA A 132 9.54 -7.91 13.65
C ALA A 132 8.70 -7.30 12.51
N HIS A 133 9.12 -7.48 11.26
CA HIS A 133 8.33 -7.06 10.09
C HIS A 133 7.04 -7.86 9.92
N LEU A 134 7.05 -9.19 10.12
CA LEU A 134 5.83 -10.00 10.09
C LEU A 134 4.83 -9.57 11.16
N PHE A 135 5.29 -9.24 12.36
CA PHE A 135 4.45 -8.73 13.43
C PHE A 135 3.74 -7.43 13.03
N ARG A 136 4.49 -6.45 12.50
CA ARG A 136 3.91 -5.19 11.99
C ARG A 136 2.93 -5.41 10.84
N ALA A 137 3.16 -6.42 10.00
CA ALA A 137 2.24 -6.81 8.95
C ALA A 137 0.93 -7.40 9.51
N MET A 138 1.01 -8.24 10.56
CA MET A 138 -0.14 -8.83 11.23
C MET A 138 -1.00 -7.79 11.95
N GLN A 139 -0.39 -6.74 12.53
CA GLN A 139 -1.11 -5.65 13.20
C GLN A 139 -2.07 -4.88 12.28
N GLN A 140 -1.94 -5.00 10.95
CA GLN A 140 -2.84 -4.33 10.00
C GLN A 140 -4.21 -5.01 9.87
N ASP A 141 -4.48 -6.09 10.64
CA ASP A 141 -5.72 -6.90 10.62
C ASP A 141 -6.12 -7.37 9.22
N LEU A 142 -5.11 -7.73 8.43
CA LEU A 142 -5.26 -8.22 7.07
C LEU A 142 -4.60 -9.59 6.96
N ALA A 143 -5.31 -10.55 6.38
CA ALA A 143 -4.79 -11.90 6.16
C ALA A 143 -3.45 -11.87 5.41
N LEU A 144 -2.46 -12.61 5.90
CA LEU A 144 -1.17 -12.78 5.24
C LEU A 144 -1.25 -13.89 4.18
N PRO A 145 -0.39 -13.85 3.13
CA PRO A 145 -0.24 -14.98 2.23
C PRO A 145 0.37 -16.18 2.96
N HIS A 146 -0.20 -17.37 2.77
CA HIS A 146 0.26 -18.61 3.43
C HIS A 146 1.27 -19.42 2.59
N SER A 147 1.63 -18.94 1.42
CA SER A 147 2.50 -19.62 0.46
C SER A 147 3.63 -18.72 -0.06
N ALA A 148 4.74 -19.34 -0.46
CA ALA A 148 5.85 -18.64 -1.09
C ALA A 148 5.42 -17.88 -2.36
N ARG A 149 4.49 -18.45 -3.13
CA ARG A 149 3.91 -17.77 -4.29
C ARG A 149 3.13 -16.52 -3.91
N GLY A 150 2.28 -16.59 -2.89
CA GLY A 150 1.54 -15.43 -2.41
C GLY A 150 2.46 -14.32 -1.87
N LEU A 151 3.54 -14.70 -1.18
CA LEU A 151 4.58 -13.75 -0.76
C LEU A 151 5.26 -13.09 -1.96
N TYR A 152 5.64 -13.89 -2.97
CA TYR A 152 6.26 -13.36 -4.18
C TYR A 152 5.36 -12.36 -4.90
N ASP A 153 4.07 -12.68 -5.09
CA ASP A 153 3.09 -11.79 -5.72
C ASP A 153 2.91 -10.49 -4.93
N VAL A 154 2.95 -10.55 -3.59
CA VAL A 154 2.93 -9.37 -2.72
C VAL A 154 4.17 -8.51 -2.93
N VAL A 155 5.37 -9.10 -2.98
CA VAL A 155 6.62 -8.37 -3.18
C VAL A 155 6.63 -7.65 -4.52
N GLN A 156 6.23 -8.33 -5.60
CA GLN A 156 6.15 -7.72 -6.94
C GLN A 156 5.19 -6.52 -6.95
N ARG A 157 4.03 -6.66 -6.29
CA ARG A 157 3.06 -5.56 -6.16
C ARG A 157 3.61 -4.40 -5.32
N ALA A 158 4.25 -4.68 -4.18
CA ALA A 158 4.81 -3.68 -3.27
C ALA A 158 5.92 -2.84 -3.93
N GLN A 159 6.78 -3.48 -4.72
CA GLN A 159 7.84 -2.82 -5.49
C GLN A 159 7.26 -1.79 -6.48
N GLY A 160 6.16 -2.14 -7.16
CA GLY A 160 5.43 -1.22 -8.04
C GLY A 160 4.95 0.04 -7.31
N TYR A 161 4.35 -0.12 -6.13
CA TYR A 161 3.86 1.03 -5.36
C TYR A 161 4.98 1.90 -4.79
N SER A 162 6.02 1.32 -4.20
CA SER A 162 7.08 2.09 -3.55
C SER A 162 7.89 2.95 -4.53
N THR A 163 7.92 2.58 -5.80
CA THR A 163 8.74 3.27 -6.81
C THR A 163 7.93 4.28 -7.62
N GLN A 164 6.65 4.00 -7.87
CA GLN A 164 5.83 4.77 -8.82
C GLN A 164 4.78 5.67 -8.14
N LYS A 165 4.53 5.51 -6.84
CA LYS A 165 3.41 6.15 -6.12
C LYS A 165 3.83 6.72 -4.74
N PRO A 166 4.73 7.72 -4.72
CA PRO A 166 5.25 8.30 -3.48
C PRO A 166 4.16 8.93 -2.60
N GLY A 167 3.14 9.55 -3.18
CA GLY A 167 2.02 10.13 -2.42
C GLY A 167 1.22 9.05 -1.69
N THR A 168 0.96 7.93 -2.36
CA THR A 168 0.26 6.79 -1.78
C THR A 168 1.05 6.17 -0.62
N LYS A 169 2.38 6.11 -0.75
CA LYS A 169 3.28 5.69 0.33
C LYS A 169 3.25 6.66 1.51
N LEU A 170 3.22 7.96 1.26
CA LEU A 170 3.11 8.97 2.32
C LEU A 170 1.80 8.79 3.11
N LEU A 171 0.69 8.53 2.42
CA LEU A 171 -0.61 8.31 3.05
C LEU A 171 -0.67 7.04 3.88
N SER A 172 -0.03 5.94 3.45
CA SER A 172 -0.04 4.69 4.22
C SER A 172 0.69 4.79 5.56
N GLN A 173 1.60 5.76 5.69
CA GLN A 173 2.32 6.07 6.93
C GLN A 173 1.49 6.88 7.94
N GLN A 174 0.32 7.40 7.55
CA GLN A 174 -0.57 8.15 8.44
C GLN A 174 -1.62 7.27 9.14
N LEU A 175 -1.64 5.96 8.83
CA LEU A 175 -2.46 4.96 9.51
C LEU A 175 -1.71 4.35 10.69
#